data_AF-A0A644X782-F1
#
_entry.id   AF-A0A644X782-F1
#
_cell.length_a   1.000
_cell.length_b   1.000
_cell.length_c   1.000
_cell.angle_alpha   90.00
_cell.angle_beta   90.00
_cell.angle_gamma   90.00
#
_symmetry.space_group_name_H-M   'P 1'
#
loop_
_entity.id
_entity.type
_entity.pdbx_description
1 polymer ?
#
loop_
_entity_poly.entity_id
_entity_poly.type
_entity_poly.pdbx_seq_one_letter_code
_entity_poly.pdbx_strand_id
1 'polypeptide(L)'
;METIDANTSKYLRSPYLEIIIMISSIVLAYFGLAVLSLVPEVPVEGAMQTSSITLIVLAFFLLSVAIAMIAVIAGIGGGVIFTPLMLAFTSVNSLVVRGTGLIVAMFSGLISTGIFIKKGLGNYKLCMTLTLSQSVGALLGATLAVSAAQNAGALGEGLMRTGLGMLLTMIAVYLFLGGKKLEWPVIKKVDRFTAWLKLDGSYYEQSEGEVKEYRVTRAPLGILLLFVVGLIGGFFGMGGGWAITPALNLGMGLPLKLAAANSGIILGIGSCVSIWPYIEAGSIIPLFVLPWLAGQVIGGFIGSYALARIKVKVVRLILIGIMAFTAFGLITKGLNILGIIGSVPAIVQVAMFTAVFAFVITAVILNNKKETGAGKTAKKAAEETPVIPKLSIPASQTAYANVIHWVTLSVSIAALFVPIFVLVNPANNVLNPNRIFGAIFNGASPEAIWATSISGAFPGTHFYLSNITKADSWAMMTVNIGCAVGLLAVLPAVLIQLLKEKNKLNAALGVAMAGLIICAMTGLL
;
A
#
# COMPACT_ATOMS: atom_id res chain seq x y z
N MET A 1 -8.53 30.64 -12.66
CA MET A 1 -7.83 31.85 -12.19
C MET A 1 -8.47 32.18 -10.86
N GLU A 2 -7.76 31.94 -9.76
CA GLU A 2 -8.17 32.29 -8.41
C GLU A 2 -7.01 33.18 -7.92
N THR A 3 -7.33 34.40 -7.53
CA THR A 3 -6.40 35.36 -6.93
C THR A 3 -5.94 34.79 -5.60
N ILE A 4 -4.83 34.03 -5.61
CA ILE A 4 -4.25 33.47 -4.39
C ILE A 4 -3.59 34.63 -3.64
N ASP A 5 -4.16 34.98 -2.49
CA ASP A 5 -3.65 35.97 -1.56
C ASP A 5 -2.12 35.87 -1.40
N ALA A 6 -1.44 36.96 -1.71
CA ALA A 6 0.00 37.11 -1.47
C ALA A 6 0.34 37.06 0.04
N ASN A 7 -0.67 37.10 0.91
CA ASN A 7 -0.55 37.18 2.36
C ASN A 7 -0.72 35.83 3.11
N THR A 8 -1.05 34.74 2.42
CA THR A 8 -1.13 33.42 3.08
C THR A 8 0.29 32.93 3.38
N SER A 9 0.65 32.90 4.67
CA SER A 9 1.93 32.40 5.18
C SER A 9 2.39 31.13 4.46
N LYS A 10 3.68 31.04 4.09
CA LYS A 10 4.27 29.89 3.38
C LYS A 10 3.93 28.54 4.04
N TYR A 11 3.73 28.53 5.36
CA TYR A 11 3.39 27.36 6.17
C TYR A 11 1.96 26.84 5.97
N LEU A 12 1.05 27.66 5.44
CA LEU A 12 -0.34 27.27 5.14
C LEU A 12 -0.49 26.66 3.73
N ARG A 13 0.60 26.58 2.96
CA ARG A 13 0.59 26.04 1.59
C ARG A 13 1.11 24.60 1.57
N SER A 14 0.53 23.77 0.70
CA SER A 14 1.06 22.43 0.43
C SER A 14 2.47 22.51 -0.14
N PRO A 15 3.44 21.69 0.31
CA PRO A 15 3.31 20.55 1.24
C PRO A 15 3.53 20.87 2.73
N TYR A 16 3.77 22.14 3.10
CA TYR A 16 4.19 22.52 4.46
C TYR A 16 3.08 22.30 5.50
N LEU A 17 1.84 22.61 5.13
CA LEU A 17 0.69 22.43 6.01
C LEU A 17 0.52 20.96 6.40
N GLU A 18 0.56 20.05 5.42
CA GLU A 18 0.43 18.61 5.65
C GLU A 18 1.58 18.09 6.52
N ILE A 19 2.82 18.56 6.28
CA ILE A 19 3.98 18.19 7.10
C ILE A 19 3.80 18.64 8.55
N ILE A 20 3.35 19.87 8.78
CA ILE A 20 3.11 20.39 10.14
C ILE A 20 2.04 19.56 10.84
N ILE A 21 0.92 19.30 10.18
CA ILE A 21 -0.19 18.50 10.73
C ILE A 21 0.26 17.07 11.05
N MET A 22 1.01 16.43 10.15
CA MET A 22 1.51 15.07 10.37
C MET A 22 2.49 15.02 11.54
N ILE A 23 3.50 15.89 11.57
CA ILE A 23 4.50 15.91 12.64
C ILE A 23 3.85 16.20 13.99
N SER A 24 2.98 17.21 14.07
CA SER A 24 2.29 17.55 15.32
C SER A 24 1.41 16.39 15.80
N SER A 25 0.65 15.75 14.91
CA SER A 25 -0.19 14.60 15.25
C SER A 25 0.61 13.40 15.75
N ILE A 26 1.75 13.09 15.13
CA ILE A 26 2.65 12.01 15.55
C ILE A 26 3.21 12.30 16.95
N VAL A 27 3.76 13.49 17.16
CA VAL A 27 4.36 13.88 18.44
C VAL A 27 3.31 13.83 19.55
N LEU A 28 2.13 14.42 19.33
CA LEU A 28 1.05 14.41 20.31
C LEU A 28 0.54 13.00 20.62
N ALA A 29 0.32 12.17 19.60
CA ALA A 29 -0.21 10.83 19.80
C ALA A 29 0.77 9.93 20.57
N TYR A 30 2.04 9.90 20.16
CA TYR A 30 3.04 9.09 20.85
C TYR A 30 3.44 9.64 22.22
N PHE A 31 3.36 10.95 22.42
CA PHE A 31 3.46 11.53 23.76
C PHE A 31 2.31 11.03 24.67
N GLY A 32 1.07 11.03 24.16
CA GLY A 32 -0.08 10.48 24.89
C GLY A 32 0.09 8.99 25.24
N LEU A 33 0.55 8.17 24.30
CA LEU A 33 0.85 6.75 24.54
C LEU A 33 2.00 6.55 25.55
N ALA A 34 3.01 7.41 25.50
CA ALA A 34 4.14 7.36 26.44
C ALA A 34 3.68 7.72 27.86
N VAL A 35 2.86 8.77 28.03
CA VAL A 35 2.26 9.14 29.32
C VAL A 35 1.40 8.00 29.86
N LEU A 36 0.58 7.37 29.02
CA LEU A 36 -0.24 6.23 29.43
C LEU A 36 0.61 5.04 29.90
N SER A 37 1.78 4.84 29.27
CA SER A 37 2.72 3.77 29.62
C SER A 37 3.39 3.96 30.98
N LEU A 38 3.29 5.16 31.58
CA LEU A 38 3.80 5.45 32.93
C LEU A 38 2.80 5.11 34.04
N VAL A 39 1.54 4.83 33.69
CA VAL A 39 0.52 4.46 34.67
C VAL A 39 0.83 3.05 35.20
N PRO A 40 0.99 2.86 36.52
CA PRO A 40 1.26 1.54 37.09
C PRO A 40 0.07 0.60 36.86
N GLU A 41 0.35 -0.58 36.31
CA GLU A 41 -0.64 -1.64 36.09
C GLU A 41 -0.36 -2.82 37.03
N VAL A 42 -1.42 -3.45 37.54
CA VAL A 42 -1.29 -4.73 38.26
C VAL A 42 -0.96 -5.81 37.24
N PRO A 43 0.14 -6.56 37.37
CA PRO A 43 0.47 -7.64 36.46
C PRO A 43 -0.64 -8.69 36.46
N VAL A 44 -1.22 -8.94 35.29
CA VAL A 44 -2.19 -10.02 35.08
C VAL A 44 -1.52 -11.10 34.23
N GLU A 45 -1.59 -12.34 34.68
CA GLU A 45 -0.98 -13.46 33.98
C GLU A 45 -1.54 -13.60 32.55
N GLY A 46 -0.64 -13.74 31.57
CA GLY A 46 -1.00 -13.81 30.14
C GLY A 46 -1.42 -12.47 29.51
N ALA A 47 -1.40 -11.35 30.24
CA ALA A 47 -1.65 -10.03 29.70
C ALA A 47 -0.34 -9.26 29.46
N MET A 48 -0.25 -8.59 28.33
CA MET A 48 0.84 -7.69 27.97
C MET A 48 0.60 -6.32 28.61
N GLN A 49 1.64 -5.74 29.21
CA GLN A 49 1.57 -4.40 29.80
C GLN A 49 1.42 -3.33 28.70
N THR A 50 0.75 -2.23 29.04
CA THR A 50 0.56 -1.10 28.11
C THR A 50 1.89 -0.54 27.59
N SER A 51 2.94 -0.52 28.40
CA SER A 51 4.29 -0.11 27.99
C SER A 51 4.86 -0.93 26.82
N SER A 52 4.68 -2.26 26.87
CA SER A 52 5.12 -3.18 25.82
C SER A 52 4.29 -3.01 24.55
N ILE A 53 2.98 -2.81 24.70
CA ILE A 53 2.08 -2.56 23.58
C ILE A 53 2.44 -1.25 22.87
N THR A 54 2.68 -0.16 23.61
CA THR A 54 3.11 1.13 23.05
C THR A 54 4.40 1.00 22.25
N LEU A 55 5.38 0.22 22.73
CA LEU A 55 6.62 -0.04 21.99
C LEU A 55 6.36 -0.82 20.69
N ILE A 56 5.49 -1.83 20.71
CA ILE A 56 5.12 -2.60 19.51
C ILE A 56 4.41 -1.69 18.49
N VAL A 57 3.44 -0.89 18.93
CA VAL A 57 2.70 0.06 18.07
C VAL A 57 3.66 1.06 17.44
N LEU A 58 4.61 1.61 18.21
CA LEU A 58 5.65 2.51 17.70
C LEU A 58 6.57 1.80 16.69
N ALA A 59 7.03 0.58 16.99
CA ALA A 59 7.89 -0.19 16.09
C ALA A 59 7.19 -0.50 14.76
N PHE A 60 5.93 -0.93 14.79
CA PHE A 60 5.10 -1.18 13.61
C PHE A 60 4.93 0.08 12.77
N PHE A 61 4.66 1.21 13.42
CA PHE A 61 4.54 2.49 12.75
C PHE A 61 5.83 2.90 12.04
N LEU A 62 6.98 2.88 12.73
CA LEU A 62 8.27 3.26 12.15
C LEU A 62 8.66 2.34 10.99
N LEU A 63 8.46 1.03 11.17
CA LEU A 63 8.71 0.05 10.11
C LEU A 63 7.78 0.29 8.91
N SER A 64 6.51 0.60 9.16
CA SER A 64 5.54 0.92 8.12
C SER A 64 5.94 2.17 7.32
N VAL A 65 6.40 3.24 7.97
CA VAL A 65 6.91 4.45 7.30
C VAL A 65 8.06 4.10 6.36
N ALA A 66 9.02 3.31 6.84
CA ALA A 66 10.17 2.88 6.03
C ALA A 66 9.73 2.04 4.81
N ILE A 67 8.83 1.07 5.02
CA ILE A 67 8.28 0.22 3.96
C ILE A 67 7.58 1.07 2.91
N ALA A 68 6.72 2.00 3.31
CA ALA A 68 5.93 2.83 2.39
C ALA A 68 6.83 3.75 1.55
N MET A 69 7.85 4.34 2.16
CA MET A 69 8.79 5.20 1.47
C MET A 69 9.49 4.42 0.35
N ILE A 70 10.08 3.27 0.67
CA ILE A 70 10.76 2.41 -0.30
C ILE A 70 9.77 1.94 -1.38
N ALA A 71 8.58 1.48 -0.98
CA ALA A 71 7.59 0.91 -1.88
C ALA A 71 7.01 1.92 -2.88
N VAL A 72 6.74 3.16 -2.46
CA VAL A 72 6.22 4.21 -3.33
C VAL A 72 7.29 4.68 -4.32
N ILE A 73 8.54 4.83 -3.86
CA ILE A 73 9.65 5.18 -4.76
C ILE A 73 9.89 4.06 -5.79
N ALA A 74 9.73 2.81 -5.35
CA ALA A 74 9.87 1.62 -6.20
C ALA A 74 8.69 1.39 -7.15
N GLY A 75 7.52 1.94 -6.87
CA GLY A 75 6.27 1.65 -7.59
C GLY A 75 5.66 0.28 -7.31
N ILE A 76 6.09 -0.45 -6.26
CA ILE A 76 5.71 -1.86 -6.03
C ILE A 76 4.57 -2.07 -5.02
N GLY A 77 4.20 -1.06 -4.24
CA GLY A 77 3.19 -1.18 -3.17
C GLY A 77 3.75 -1.76 -1.86
N GLY A 78 3.34 -1.22 -0.72
CA GLY A 78 3.92 -1.56 0.59
C GLY A 78 3.74 -3.02 1.02
N GLY A 79 2.61 -3.64 0.64
CA GLY A 79 2.29 -5.03 0.97
C GLY A 79 3.30 -6.04 0.42
N VAL A 80 3.99 -5.73 -0.69
CA VAL A 80 5.02 -6.58 -1.29
C VAL A 80 6.24 -6.73 -0.39
N ILE A 81 6.50 -5.75 0.47
CA ILE A 81 7.57 -5.83 1.47
C ILE A 81 7.02 -6.37 2.78
N PHE A 82 5.88 -5.84 3.24
CA PHE A 82 5.28 -6.20 4.53
C PHE A 82 4.88 -7.68 4.62
N THR A 83 4.11 -8.18 3.66
CA THR A 83 3.50 -9.52 3.76
C THR A 83 4.56 -10.63 3.81
N PRO A 84 5.57 -10.62 2.92
CA PRO A 84 6.65 -11.61 3.00
C PRO A 84 7.46 -11.51 4.28
N LEU A 85 7.76 -10.30 4.75
CA LEU A 85 8.52 -10.08 5.98
C LEU A 85 7.79 -10.66 7.19
N MET A 86 6.50 -10.36 7.33
CA MET A 86 5.69 -10.84 8.45
C MET A 86 5.47 -12.36 8.37
N LEU A 87 5.14 -12.90 7.19
CA LEU A 87 4.94 -14.35 7.04
C LEU A 87 6.22 -15.15 7.26
N ALA A 88 7.37 -14.65 6.82
CA ALA A 88 8.66 -15.32 6.98
C ALA A 88 9.10 -15.35 8.45
N PHE A 89 9.11 -14.19 9.12
CA PHE A 89 9.83 -14.03 10.39
C PHE A 89 8.93 -13.94 11.63
N THR A 90 7.62 -13.95 11.47
CA THR A 90 6.68 -13.93 12.61
C THR A 90 5.75 -15.12 12.58
N SER A 91 5.28 -15.56 13.74
CA SER A 91 4.29 -16.63 13.90
C SER A 91 2.86 -16.17 13.60
N VAL A 92 2.66 -14.90 13.24
CA VAL A 92 1.32 -14.33 12.98
C VAL A 92 0.59 -15.14 11.91
N ASN A 93 -0.68 -15.39 12.17
CA ASN A 93 -1.55 -16.12 11.26
C ASN A 93 -1.59 -15.45 9.88
N SER A 94 -1.59 -16.27 8.83
CA SER A 94 -1.42 -15.78 7.46
C SER A 94 -2.59 -14.92 6.99
N LEU A 95 -3.82 -15.16 7.44
CA LEU A 95 -4.96 -14.33 7.10
C LEU A 95 -4.83 -12.92 7.67
N VAL A 96 -4.38 -12.80 8.93
CA VAL A 96 -4.13 -11.49 9.57
C VAL A 96 -3.03 -10.74 8.82
N VAL A 97 -1.95 -11.41 8.43
CA VAL A 97 -0.87 -10.79 7.66
C VAL A 97 -1.35 -10.36 6.27
N ARG A 98 -2.09 -11.21 5.54
CA ARG A 98 -2.56 -10.90 4.19
C ARG A 98 -3.54 -9.72 4.17
N GLY A 99 -4.50 -9.72 5.09
CA GLY A 99 -5.45 -8.61 5.25
C GLY A 99 -4.73 -7.31 5.60
N THR A 100 -3.82 -7.36 6.57
CA THR A 100 -3.00 -6.19 6.94
C THR A 100 -2.12 -5.72 5.78
N GLY A 101 -1.57 -6.64 5.00
CA GLY A 101 -0.72 -6.33 3.85
C GLY A 101 -1.47 -5.63 2.70
N LEU A 102 -2.74 -5.95 2.49
CA LEU A 102 -3.60 -5.19 1.58
C LEU A 102 -3.83 -3.77 2.09
N ILE A 103 -4.09 -3.58 3.39
CA ILE A 103 -4.20 -2.24 3.98
C ILE A 103 -2.90 -1.46 3.82
N VAL A 104 -1.77 -2.13 4.06
CA VAL A 104 -0.45 -1.54 3.89
C VAL A 104 -0.25 -1.07 2.44
N ALA A 105 -0.58 -1.91 1.46
CA ALA A 105 -0.49 -1.58 0.04
C ALA A 105 -1.46 -0.46 -0.37
N MET A 106 -2.68 -0.47 0.20
CA MET A 106 -3.75 0.46 -0.08
C MET A 106 -3.38 1.89 0.31
N PHE A 107 -3.00 2.12 1.56
CA PHE A 107 -2.82 3.48 2.09
C PHE A 107 -1.63 4.21 1.49
N SER A 108 -0.54 3.51 1.18
CA SER A 108 0.60 4.09 0.46
C SER A 108 0.22 4.49 -0.98
N GLY A 109 -0.65 3.71 -1.63
CA GLY A 109 -1.22 4.05 -2.94
C GLY A 109 -2.19 5.23 -2.91
N LEU A 110 -3.14 5.23 -1.95
CA LEU A 110 -4.17 6.27 -1.80
C LEU A 110 -3.55 7.65 -1.53
N ILE A 111 -2.62 7.76 -0.58
CA ILE A 111 -1.99 9.06 -0.25
C ILE A 111 -1.19 9.61 -1.43
N SER A 112 -0.48 8.73 -2.14
CA SER A 112 0.37 9.10 -3.27
C SER A 112 -0.44 9.49 -4.50
N THR A 113 -1.65 8.95 -4.65
CA THR A 113 -2.57 9.23 -5.77
C THR A 113 -2.87 10.72 -5.90
N GLY A 114 -3.23 11.38 -4.79
CA GLY A 114 -3.51 12.81 -4.80
C GLY A 114 -2.32 13.64 -5.28
N ILE A 115 -1.11 13.25 -4.86
CA ILE A 115 0.13 13.95 -5.21
C ILE A 115 0.52 13.68 -6.67
N PHE A 116 0.41 12.44 -7.14
CA PHE A 116 0.73 12.07 -8.52
C PHE A 116 -0.21 12.70 -9.54
N ILE A 117 -1.52 12.74 -9.27
CA ILE A 117 -2.47 13.42 -10.16
C ILE A 117 -2.19 14.93 -10.20
N LYS A 118 -1.99 15.57 -9.04
CA LYS A 118 -1.65 17.01 -8.97
C LYS A 118 -0.34 17.37 -9.68
N LYS A 119 0.62 16.43 -9.74
CA LYS A 119 1.88 16.56 -10.48
C LYS A 119 1.79 16.17 -11.95
N GLY A 120 0.61 15.79 -12.46
CA GLY A 120 0.42 15.35 -13.85
C GLY A 120 0.99 13.97 -14.17
N LEU A 121 1.40 13.20 -13.15
CA LEU A 121 1.91 11.83 -13.29
C LEU A 121 0.78 10.78 -13.37
N GLY A 122 -0.41 11.11 -12.85
CA GLY A 122 -1.56 10.21 -12.86
C GLY A 122 -2.43 10.40 -14.09
N ASN A 123 -2.70 9.32 -14.81
CA ASN A 123 -3.73 9.26 -15.85
C ASN A 123 -4.98 8.60 -15.27
N TYR A 124 -5.95 9.44 -14.87
CA TYR A 124 -7.18 8.99 -14.23
C TYR A 124 -7.94 7.95 -15.07
N LYS A 125 -8.07 8.18 -16.38
CA LYS A 125 -8.86 7.30 -17.25
C LYS A 125 -8.22 5.92 -17.40
N LEU A 126 -6.90 5.89 -17.60
CA LEU A 126 -6.12 4.67 -17.62
C LEU A 126 -6.27 3.90 -16.30
N CYS A 127 -6.10 4.61 -15.18
CA CYS A 127 -6.22 4.01 -13.86
C CYS A 127 -7.61 3.41 -13.65
N MET A 128 -8.69 4.18 -13.82
CA MET A 128 -10.05 3.66 -13.61
C MET A 128 -10.38 2.46 -14.50
N THR A 129 -9.92 2.46 -15.76
CA THR A 129 -10.14 1.33 -16.67
C THR A 129 -9.46 0.06 -16.16
N LEU A 130 -8.20 0.16 -15.75
CA LEU A 130 -7.39 -0.98 -15.35
C LEU A 130 -7.70 -1.43 -13.91
N THR A 131 -8.04 -0.50 -13.03
CA THR A 131 -8.45 -0.78 -11.65
C THR A 131 -9.68 -1.67 -11.63
N LEU A 132 -10.69 -1.44 -12.48
CA LEU A 132 -11.87 -2.32 -12.52
C LEU A 132 -11.50 -3.78 -12.70
N SER A 133 -10.66 -4.07 -13.69
CA SER A 133 -10.22 -5.43 -13.97
C SER A 133 -9.34 -6.00 -12.85
N GLN A 134 -8.42 -5.18 -12.32
CA GLN A 134 -7.56 -5.57 -11.21
C GLN A 134 -8.36 -5.85 -9.93
N SER A 135 -9.37 -5.04 -9.63
CA SER A 135 -10.24 -5.17 -8.46
C SER A 135 -11.05 -6.45 -8.51
N VAL A 136 -11.64 -6.79 -9.66
CA VAL A 136 -12.36 -8.07 -9.82
C VAL A 136 -11.41 -9.23 -9.59
N GLY A 137 -10.22 -9.21 -10.21
CA GLY A 137 -9.19 -10.23 -9.99
C GLY A 137 -8.79 -10.32 -8.51
N ALA A 138 -8.51 -9.20 -7.86
CA ALA A 138 -8.07 -9.18 -6.47
C ALA A 138 -9.16 -9.58 -5.47
N LEU A 139 -10.42 -9.27 -5.76
CA LEU A 139 -11.54 -9.75 -4.96
C LEU A 139 -11.62 -11.27 -5.03
N LEU A 140 -11.57 -11.84 -6.24
CA LEU A 140 -11.52 -13.30 -6.43
C LEU A 140 -10.29 -13.92 -5.75
N GLY A 141 -9.13 -13.27 -5.82
CA GLY A 141 -7.92 -13.71 -5.13
C GLY A 141 -8.09 -13.74 -3.60
N ALA A 142 -8.68 -12.68 -3.03
CA ALA A 142 -8.92 -12.55 -1.61
C ALA A 142 -9.92 -13.60 -1.10
N THR A 143 -11.03 -13.81 -1.81
CA THR A 143 -12.02 -14.85 -1.45
C THR A 143 -11.42 -16.25 -1.53
N LEU A 144 -10.62 -16.54 -2.56
CA LEU A 144 -9.89 -17.81 -2.69
C LEU A 144 -8.88 -18.00 -1.55
N ALA A 145 -8.21 -16.94 -1.08
CA ALA A 145 -7.27 -17.02 0.03
C ALA A 145 -7.97 -17.31 1.36
N VAL A 146 -9.08 -16.64 1.63
CA VAL A 146 -9.90 -16.90 2.83
C VAL A 146 -10.43 -18.34 2.81
N SER A 147 -11.00 -18.77 1.68
CA SER A 147 -11.49 -20.14 1.51
C SER A 147 -10.38 -21.18 1.64
N ALA A 148 -9.20 -20.93 1.07
CA ALA A 148 -8.05 -21.83 1.18
C ALA A 148 -7.55 -21.93 2.63
N ALA A 149 -7.50 -20.83 3.36
CA ALA A 149 -7.06 -20.83 4.76
C ALA A 149 -8.01 -21.61 5.68
N GLN A 150 -9.31 -21.56 5.43
CA GLN A 150 -10.31 -22.30 6.21
C GLN A 150 -10.28 -23.82 5.93
N ASN A 151 -9.99 -24.22 4.69
CA ASN A 151 -10.16 -25.62 4.26
C ASN A 151 -8.85 -26.42 4.15
N ALA A 152 -7.70 -25.78 3.95
CA ALA A 152 -6.48 -26.47 3.52
C ALA A 152 -5.50 -26.82 4.66
N GLY A 153 -5.78 -26.40 5.90
CA GLY A 153 -4.98 -26.73 7.09
C GLY A 153 -3.49 -26.41 6.96
N ALA A 154 -2.64 -27.20 7.62
CA ALA A 154 -1.18 -27.01 7.60
C ALA A 154 -0.57 -27.17 6.21
N LEU A 155 -1.08 -28.11 5.40
CA LEU A 155 -0.62 -28.36 4.03
C LEU A 155 -0.81 -27.10 3.17
N GLY A 156 -2.01 -26.51 3.19
CA GLY A 156 -2.32 -25.29 2.46
C GLY A 156 -1.43 -24.13 2.89
N GLU A 157 -1.23 -23.96 4.19
CA GLU A 157 -0.36 -22.90 4.70
C GLU A 157 1.10 -23.06 4.24
N GLY A 158 1.62 -24.29 4.26
CA GLY A 158 2.95 -24.62 3.74
C GLY A 158 3.08 -24.31 2.24
N LEU A 159 2.10 -24.71 1.44
CA LEU A 159 2.07 -24.44 0.00
C LEU A 159 1.95 -22.94 -0.30
N MET A 160 1.10 -22.21 0.41
CA MET A 160 0.92 -20.78 0.19
C MET A 160 2.20 -20.00 0.52
N ARG A 161 2.87 -20.30 1.65
CA ARG A 161 4.16 -19.68 2.00
C ARG A 161 5.25 -20.02 0.98
N THR A 162 5.36 -21.29 0.57
CA THR A 162 6.35 -21.72 -0.42
C THR A 162 6.08 -21.09 -1.79
N GLY A 163 4.82 -21.04 -2.23
CA GLY A 163 4.39 -20.42 -3.48
C GLY A 163 4.72 -18.92 -3.53
N LEU A 164 4.45 -18.19 -2.44
CA LEU A 164 4.85 -16.79 -2.33
C LEU A 164 6.37 -16.64 -2.40
N GLY A 165 7.13 -17.49 -1.70
CA GLY A 165 8.59 -17.47 -1.73
C GLY A 165 9.17 -17.75 -3.12
N MET A 166 8.60 -18.71 -3.86
CA MET A 166 8.97 -18.97 -5.26
C MET A 166 8.64 -17.78 -6.17
N LEU A 167 7.47 -17.18 -6.00
CA LEU A 167 7.07 -15.99 -6.75
C LEU A 167 8.05 -14.82 -6.52
N LEU A 168 8.37 -14.52 -5.26
CA LEU A 168 9.34 -13.47 -4.92
C LEU A 168 10.73 -13.78 -5.46
N THR A 169 11.14 -15.05 -5.46
CA THR A 169 12.41 -15.48 -6.07
C THR A 169 12.41 -15.18 -7.57
N MET A 170 11.34 -15.55 -8.29
CA MET A 170 11.21 -15.25 -9.72
C MET A 170 11.27 -13.74 -10.00
N ILE A 171 10.59 -12.92 -9.18
CA ILE A 171 10.61 -11.47 -9.31
C ILE A 171 12.02 -10.90 -9.03
N ALA A 172 12.68 -11.37 -7.97
CA ALA A 172 14.02 -10.94 -7.60
C ALA A 172 15.04 -11.26 -8.72
N VAL A 173 14.98 -12.47 -9.28
CA VAL A 173 15.81 -12.89 -10.43
C VAL A 173 15.52 -12.02 -11.65
N TYR A 174 14.25 -11.77 -11.97
CA TYR A 174 13.86 -10.90 -13.09
C TYR A 174 14.41 -9.47 -12.92
N LEU A 175 14.30 -8.90 -11.71
CA LEU A 175 14.83 -7.57 -11.40
C LEU A 175 16.38 -7.53 -11.43
N PHE A 176 17.03 -8.62 -11.03
CA PHE A 176 18.49 -8.76 -10.98
C PHE A 176 19.10 -8.89 -12.39
N LEU A 177 18.49 -9.67 -13.27
CA LEU A 177 18.88 -9.82 -14.69
C LEU A 177 18.63 -8.54 -15.53
N GLY A 178 18.36 -7.41 -14.87
CA GLY A 178 18.20 -6.10 -15.47
C GLY A 178 16.78 -5.81 -15.95
N GLY A 179 16.09 -6.82 -16.48
CA GLY A 179 14.81 -6.68 -17.18
C GLY A 179 14.93 -5.76 -18.41
N LYS A 180 14.08 -5.93 -19.43
CA LYS A 180 13.96 -4.88 -20.45
C LYS A 180 13.27 -3.70 -19.77
N LYS A 181 13.90 -2.52 -19.77
CA LYS A 181 13.24 -1.26 -19.40
C LYS A 181 13.11 -0.43 -20.65
N LEU A 182 11.90 -0.04 -20.98
CA LEU A 182 11.69 1.00 -21.95
C LEU A 182 11.50 2.30 -21.15
N GLU A 183 12.58 3.05 -20.94
CA GLU A 183 12.49 4.38 -20.31
C GLU A 183 11.55 5.27 -21.13
N TRP A 184 11.68 5.20 -22.46
CA TRP A 184 10.81 5.84 -23.45
C TRP A 184 10.43 4.86 -24.56
N PRO A 185 9.27 4.17 -24.44
CA PRO A 185 8.78 3.26 -25.46
C PRO A 185 8.35 4.02 -26.73
N VAL A 186 8.93 3.70 -27.89
CA VAL A 186 8.50 4.27 -29.18
C VAL A 186 7.38 3.40 -29.77
N ILE A 187 6.13 3.86 -29.65
CA ILE A 187 4.96 3.13 -30.13
C ILE A 187 4.64 3.53 -31.58
N LYS A 188 4.85 2.59 -32.52
CA LYS A 188 4.60 2.82 -33.96
C LYS A 188 3.13 2.65 -34.36
N LYS A 189 2.35 1.81 -33.65
CA LYS A 189 0.92 1.53 -33.95
C LYS A 189 0.13 1.35 -32.65
N VAL A 190 -1.06 1.95 -32.60
CA VAL A 190 -2.04 1.80 -31.52
C VAL A 190 -3.19 0.93 -32.05
N ASP A 191 -3.63 -0.07 -31.28
CA ASP A 191 -4.75 -0.93 -31.67
C ASP A 191 -6.10 -0.21 -31.57
N ARG A 192 -7.12 -0.72 -32.28
CA ARG A 192 -8.45 -0.09 -32.39
C ARG A 192 -9.14 0.08 -31.03
N PHE A 193 -8.98 -0.90 -30.13
CA PHE A 193 -9.63 -0.87 -28.82
C PHE A 193 -8.98 0.17 -27.91
N THR A 194 -7.65 0.23 -27.88
CA THR A 194 -6.91 1.26 -27.14
C THR A 194 -7.18 2.66 -27.68
N ALA A 195 -7.25 2.82 -29.01
CA ALA A 195 -7.60 4.09 -29.64
C ALA A 195 -9.02 4.55 -29.30
N TRP A 196 -9.98 3.62 -29.22
CA TRP A 196 -11.34 3.89 -28.77
C TRP A 196 -11.38 4.35 -27.30
N LEU A 197 -10.57 3.73 -26.44
CA LEU A 197 -10.41 4.12 -25.04
C LEU A 197 -9.67 5.45 -24.85
N LYS A 198 -9.00 6.02 -25.86
CA LYS A 198 -8.28 7.32 -25.79
C LYS A 198 -7.42 7.44 -24.52
N LEU A 199 -6.51 6.49 -24.32
CA LEU A 199 -5.68 6.38 -23.11
C LEU A 199 -4.37 7.19 -23.20
N ASP A 200 -4.06 7.76 -24.37
CA ASP A 200 -2.87 8.57 -24.63
C ASP A 200 -2.90 9.88 -23.82
N GLY A 201 -1.74 10.50 -23.61
CA GLY A 201 -1.65 11.75 -22.88
C GLY A 201 -0.28 12.43 -22.99
N SER A 202 -0.15 13.57 -22.30
CA SER A 202 1.09 14.33 -22.19
C SER A 202 1.53 14.44 -20.73
N TYR A 203 2.83 14.38 -20.49
CA TYR A 203 3.43 14.45 -19.17
C TYR A 203 4.60 15.44 -19.16
N TYR A 204 4.71 16.25 -18.11
CA TYR A 204 5.84 17.16 -17.92
C TYR A 204 6.98 16.43 -17.21
N GLU A 205 8.08 16.16 -17.92
CA GLU A 205 9.24 15.49 -17.38
C GLU A 205 10.14 16.49 -16.64
N GLN A 206 10.04 16.51 -15.31
CA GLN A 206 10.79 17.43 -14.46
C GLN A 206 12.31 17.30 -14.58
N SER A 207 12.83 16.11 -14.93
CA SER A 207 14.29 15.94 -15.08
C SER A 207 14.84 16.54 -16.37
N GLU A 208 13.98 16.75 -17.38
CA GLU A 208 14.38 17.25 -18.71
C GLU A 208 13.80 18.63 -19.01
N GLY A 209 12.81 19.09 -18.23
CA GLY A 209 12.20 20.41 -18.39
C GLY A 209 11.20 20.51 -19.55
N GLU A 210 10.84 19.39 -20.18
CA GLU A 210 9.99 19.35 -21.39
C GLU A 210 8.67 18.57 -21.17
N VAL A 211 7.64 18.96 -21.92
CA VAL A 211 6.39 18.18 -22.02
C VAL A 211 6.59 17.09 -23.07
N LYS A 212 6.51 15.83 -22.64
CA LYS A 212 6.58 14.67 -23.53
C LYS A 212 5.20 14.05 -23.71
N GLU A 213 4.81 13.85 -24.96
CA GLU A 213 3.64 13.04 -25.30
C GLU A 213 3.97 11.55 -25.18
N TYR A 214 3.05 10.78 -24.63
CA TYR A 214 3.13 9.33 -24.59
C TYR A 214 1.89 8.72 -25.20
N ARG A 215 2.08 7.58 -25.83
CA ARG A 215 0.99 6.75 -26.34
C ARG A 215 0.84 5.51 -25.48
N VAL A 216 -0.34 4.91 -25.53
CA VAL A 216 -0.64 3.63 -24.87
C VAL A 216 -1.03 2.62 -25.95
N THR A 217 -0.66 1.36 -25.76
CA THR A 217 -1.01 0.28 -26.68
C THR A 217 -1.47 -0.96 -25.91
N ARG A 218 -2.13 -1.89 -26.60
CA ARG A 218 -2.49 -3.23 -26.08
C ARG A 218 -3.31 -3.18 -24.79
N ALA A 219 -4.30 -2.29 -24.71
CA ALA A 219 -5.20 -2.20 -23.56
C ALA A 219 -5.87 -3.55 -23.18
N PRO A 220 -6.29 -4.44 -24.11
CA PRO A 220 -6.85 -5.75 -23.72
C PRO A 220 -5.84 -6.64 -22.97
N LEU A 221 -4.58 -6.63 -23.40
CA LEU A 221 -3.50 -7.33 -22.71
C LEU A 221 -3.27 -6.71 -21.33
N GLY A 222 -3.28 -5.36 -21.24
CA GLY A 222 -3.22 -4.65 -19.97
C GLY A 222 -4.31 -5.09 -19.00
N ILE A 223 -5.57 -5.10 -19.44
CA ILE A 223 -6.73 -5.56 -18.66
C ILE A 223 -6.50 -7.00 -18.17
N LEU A 224 -6.15 -7.93 -19.05
CA LEU A 224 -5.92 -9.33 -18.68
C LEU A 224 -4.77 -9.48 -17.67
N LEU A 225 -3.64 -8.80 -17.90
CA LEU A 225 -2.50 -8.84 -16.98
C LEU A 225 -2.88 -8.27 -15.61
N LEU A 226 -3.62 -7.16 -15.58
CA LEU A 226 -4.04 -6.52 -14.35
C LEU A 226 -5.05 -7.37 -13.56
N PHE A 227 -5.93 -8.11 -14.24
CA PHE A 227 -6.78 -9.12 -13.61
C PHE A 227 -5.95 -10.20 -12.90
N VAL A 228 -4.99 -10.82 -13.61
CA VAL A 228 -4.15 -11.90 -13.05
C VAL A 228 -3.28 -11.38 -11.90
N VAL A 229 -2.70 -10.19 -12.05
CA VAL A 229 -1.93 -9.52 -11.01
C VAL A 229 -2.80 -9.20 -9.80
N GLY A 230 -4.05 -8.76 -10.04
CA GLY A 230 -5.06 -8.59 -9.00
C GLY A 230 -5.28 -9.88 -8.24
N LEU A 231 -5.58 -10.98 -8.94
CA LEU A 231 -5.82 -12.30 -8.35
C LEU A 231 -4.67 -12.75 -7.45
N ILE A 232 -3.43 -12.69 -7.94
CA ILE A 232 -2.25 -13.05 -7.16
C ILE A 232 -2.06 -12.09 -5.97
N GLY A 233 -2.21 -10.78 -6.20
CA GLY A 233 -2.01 -9.75 -5.18
C GLY A 233 -3.04 -9.79 -4.06
N GLY A 234 -4.30 -10.10 -4.37
CA GLY A 234 -5.38 -10.30 -3.41
C GLY A 234 -5.23 -11.61 -2.64
N PHE A 235 -4.78 -12.68 -3.31
CA PHE A 235 -4.58 -13.99 -2.68
C PHE A 235 -3.45 -14.00 -1.64
N PHE A 236 -2.32 -13.37 -1.97
CA PHE A 236 -1.17 -13.28 -1.06
C PHE A 236 -1.22 -12.05 -0.16
N GLY A 237 -2.23 -11.19 -0.30
CA GLY A 237 -2.36 -9.97 0.50
C GLY A 237 -1.16 -9.02 0.44
N MET A 238 -0.41 -9.06 -0.67
CA MET A 238 0.77 -8.23 -0.91
C MET A 238 0.43 -7.01 -1.79
N GLY A 239 -0.73 -7.02 -2.42
CA GLY A 239 -1.08 -6.07 -3.48
C GLY A 239 -0.38 -6.39 -4.81
N GLY A 240 -0.85 -5.77 -5.89
CA GLY A 240 -0.36 -6.04 -7.25
C GLY A 240 0.83 -5.19 -7.72
N GLY A 241 1.26 -4.18 -6.95
CA GLY A 241 2.13 -3.10 -7.46
C GLY A 241 3.43 -3.57 -8.13
N TRP A 242 4.05 -4.64 -7.62
CA TRP A 242 5.25 -5.28 -8.18
C TRP A 242 5.12 -5.68 -9.65
N ALA A 243 3.92 -6.07 -10.09
CA ALA A 243 3.63 -6.47 -11.46
C ALA A 243 2.86 -5.42 -12.26
N ILE A 244 2.13 -4.51 -11.60
CA ILE A 244 1.40 -3.45 -12.29
C ILE A 244 2.37 -2.54 -13.06
N THR A 245 3.47 -2.09 -12.42
CA THR A 245 4.46 -1.23 -13.10
C THR A 245 5.05 -1.87 -14.36
N PRO A 246 5.58 -3.12 -14.34
CA PRO A 246 6.07 -3.74 -15.57
C PRO A 246 4.95 -4.08 -16.56
N ALA A 247 3.73 -4.41 -16.13
CA ALA A 247 2.60 -4.60 -17.04
C ALA A 247 2.27 -3.31 -17.81
N LEU A 248 2.26 -2.16 -17.13
CA LEU A 248 2.06 -0.86 -17.77
C LEU A 248 3.22 -0.47 -18.69
N ASN A 249 4.47 -0.65 -18.24
CA ASN A 249 5.64 -0.25 -19.01
C ASN A 249 5.88 -1.15 -20.24
N LEU A 250 5.96 -2.45 -20.03
CA LEU A 250 6.36 -3.42 -21.05
C LEU A 250 5.17 -3.98 -21.83
N GLY A 251 4.04 -4.16 -21.14
CA GLY A 251 2.80 -4.62 -21.77
C GLY A 251 2.15 -3.51 -22.59
N MET A 252 2.01 -2.31 -22.01
CA MET A 252 1.23 -1.22 -22.60
C MET A 252 2.06 -0.04 -23.14
N GLY A 253 3.38 -0.03 -22.92
CA GLY A 253 4.27 1.00 -23.47
C GLY A 253 4.23 2.34 -22.73
N LEU A 254 3.89 2.36 -21.43
CA LEU A 254 4.00 3.56 -20.62
C LEU A 254 5.46 3.86 -20.23
N PRO A 255 5.91 5.12 -20.24
CA PRO A 255 7.18 5.51 -19.65
C PRO A 255 7.28 5.09 -18.18
N LEU A 256 8.47 4.70 -17.74
CA LEU A 256 8.65 4.01 -16.46
C LEU A 256 8.14 4.80 -15.24
N LYS A 257 8.40 6.11 -15.20
CA LYS A 257 7.92 6.97 -14.09
C LYS A 257 6.39 7.07 -14.06
N LEU A 258 5.76 7.22 -15.23
CA LEU A 258 4.31 7.20 -15.38
C LEU A 258 3.75 5.84 -14.95
N ALA A 259 4.34 4.74 -15.40
CA ALA A 259 3.93 3.40 -15.01
C ALA A 259 4.02 3.17 -13.48
N ALA A 260 5.08 3.67 -12.83
CA ALA A 260 5.23 3.58 -11.36
C ALA A 260 4.23 4.46 -10.59
N ALA A 261 3.91 5.65 -11.10
CA ALA A 261 2.91 6.50 -10.47
C ALA A 261 1.50 5.90 -10.63
N ASN A 262 1.13 5.49 -11.84
CA ASN A 262 -0.18 4.91 -12.14
C ASN A 262 -0.36 3.54 -11.49
N SER A 263 0.70 2.76 -11.26
CA SER A 263 0.59 1.50 -10.50
C SER A 263 0.15 1.72 -9.05
N GLY A 264 0.69 2.74 -8.38
CA GLY A 264 0.26 3.11 -7.03
C GLY A 264 -1.19 3.56 -6.97
N ILE A 265 -1.66 4.30 -7.97
CA ILE A 265 -3.07 4.72 -8.07
C ILE A 265 -3.98 3.51 -8.26
N ILE A 266 -3.66 2.64 -9.22
CA ILE A 266 -4.44 1.42 -9.50
C ILE A 266 -4.52 0.56 -8.25
N LEU A 267 -3.37 0.31 -7.60
CA LEU A 267 -3.26 -0.47 -6.39
C LEU A 267 -4.09 0.09 -5.23
N GLY A 268 -3.96 1.40 -4.95
CA GLY A 268 -4.64 2.04 -3.83
C GLY A 268 -6.17 1.89 -3.93
N ILE A 269 -6.72 2.21 -5.10
CA ILE A 269 -8.17 2.08 -5.34
C ILE A 269 -8.58 0.60 -5.41
N GLY A 270 -7.75 -0.24 -6.01
CA GLY A 270 -8.04 -1.65 -6.20
C GLY A 270 -8.19 -2.40 -4.88
N SER A 271 -7.34 -2.08 -3.90
CA SER A 271 -7.39 -2.66 -2.57
C SER A 271 -8.60 -2.24 -1.74
N CYS A 272 -9.26 -1.11 -2.05
CA CYS A 272 -10.54 -0.74 -1.44
C CYS A 272 -11.67 -1.76 -1.71
N VAL A 273 -11.52 -2.60 -2.75
CA VAL A 273 -12.46 -3.67 -3.09
C VAL A 273 -12.03 -4.99 -2.48
N SER A 274 -10.76 -5.37 -2.62
CA SER A 274 -10.30 -6.72 -2.23
C SER A 274 -10.06 -6.91 -0.73
N ILE A 275 -10.17 -5.87 0.09
CA ILE A 275 -9.97 -5.97 1.54
C ILE A 275 -11.16 -6.60 2.26
N TRP A 276 -12.37 -6.47 1.72
CA TRP A 276 -13.61 -6.85 2.38
C TRP A 276 -13.72 -8.34 2.74
N PRO A 277 -13.30 -9.30 1.88
CA PRO A 277 -13.28 -10.71 2.28
C PRO A 277 -12.44 -10.98 3.54
N TYR A 278 -11.33 -10.25 3.74
CA TYR A 278 -10.52 -10.39 4.95
C TYR A 278 -11.16 -9.72 6.17
N ILE A 279 -11.91 -8.62 5.97
CA ILE A 279 -12.68 -7.98 7.04
C ILE A 279 -13.80 -8.91 7.51
N GLU A 280 -14.53 -9.51 6.57
CA GLU A 280 -15.62 -10.45 6.85
C GLU A 280 -15.13 -11.73 7.52
N ALA A 281 -13.93 -12.19 7.16
CA ALA A 281 -13.25 -13.29 7.84
C ALA A 281 -12.70 -12.91 9.23
N GLY A 282 -12.97 -11.71 9.75
CA GLY A 282 -12.46 -11.24 11.05
C GLY A 282 -10.94 -11.11 11.11
N SER A 283 -10.24 -11.10 9.97
CA SER A 283 -8.77 -11.13 9.92
C SER A 283 -8.14 -9.76 10.15
N ILE A 284 -8.94 -8.69 10.15
CA ILE A 284 -8.50 -7.33 10.39
C ILE A 284 -8.70 -6.99 11.86
N ILE A 285 -7.58 -7.01 12.61
CA ILE A 285 -7.56 -6.66 14.03
C ILE A 285 -7.15 -5.19 14.15
N PRO A 286 -8.07 -4.28 14.55
CA PRO A 286 -7.83 -2.84 14.40
C PRO A 286 -6.56 -2.34 15.08
N LEU A 287 -6.32 -2.71 16.35
CA LEU A 287 -5.14 -2.25 17.10
C LEU A 287 -3.82 -2.72 16.48
N PHE A 288 -3.82 -3.86 15.79
CA PHE A 288 -2.67 -4.35 15.05
C PHE A 288 -2.44 -3.53 13.78
N VAL A 289 -3.50 -3.18 13.05
CA VAL A 289 -3.46 -2.57 11.71
C VAL A 289 -3.25 -1.06 11.73
N LEU A 290 -3.83 -0.34 12.70
CA LEU A 290 -3.78 1.13 12.76
C LEU A 290 -2.36 1.73 12.68
N PRO A 291 -1.32 1.23 13.41
CA PRO A 291 0.03 1.78 13.28
C PRO A 291 0.62 1.57 11.88
N TRP A 292 0.32 0.44 11.24
CA TRP A 292 0.75 0.18 9.87
C TRP A 292 0.08 1.16 8.91
N LEU A 293 -1.24 1.32 9.00
CA LEU A 293 -2.01 2.28 8.20
C LEU A 293 -1.42 3.68 8.31
N ALA A 294 -1.25 4.20 9.52
CA ALA A 294 -0.74 5.56 9.75
C ALA A 294 0.67 5.72 9.19
N GLY A 295 1.55 4.75 9.41
CA GLY A 295 2.90 4.80 8.86
C GLY A 295 2.94 4.75 7.33
N GLN A 296 2.00 4.05 6.68
CA GLN A 296 1.93 4.01 5.23
C GLN A 296 1.56 5.36 4.61
N VAL A 297 0.67 6.12 5.25
CA VAL A 297 0.28 7.44 4.77
C VAL A 297 1.47 8.39 4.82
N ILE A 298 2.20 8.42 5.94
CA ILE A 298 3.36 9.31 6.11
C ILE A 298 4.51 8.91 5.20
N GLY A 299 4.89 7.63 5.20
CA GLY A 299 5.98 7.15 4.36
C GLY A 299 5.64 7.25 2.86
N GLY A 300 4.38 7.04 2.49
CA GLY A 300 3.90 7.22 1.12
C GLY A 300 3.89 8.70 0.69
N PHE A 301 3.49 9.61 1.58
CA PHE A 301 3.62 11.05 1.35
C PHE A 301 5.09 11.42 1.06
N ILE A 302 6.02 11.03 1.94
CA ILE A 302 7.46 11.30 1.75
C ILE A 302 7.97 10.67 0.45
N GLY A 303 7.63 9.40 0.21
CA GLY A 303 8.04 8.64 -0.98
C GLY A 303 7.55 9.27 -2.29
N SER A 304 6.33 9.81 -2.32
CA SER A 304 5.75 10.44 -3.52
C SER A 304 6.40 11.77 -3.89
N TYR A 305 6.96 12.50 -2.92
CA TYR A 305 7.80 13.67 -3.17
C TYR A 305 9.22 13.29 -3.55
N ALA A 306 9.74 12.21 -2.99
CA ALA A 306 11.08 11.71 -3.26
C ALA A 306 11.21 11.01 -4.63
N LEU A 307 10.12 10.44 -5.17
CA LEU A 307 10.09 9.73 -6.47
C LEU A 307 10.70 10.56 -7.61
N ALA A 308 10.54 11.88 -7.59
CA ALA A 308 11.06 12.77 -8.62
C ALA A 308 12.60 12.97 -8.55
N ARG A 309 13.24 12.66 -7.42
CA ARG A 309 14.66 12.96 -7.16
C ARG A 309 15.55 11.73 -7.00
N ILE A 310 14.98 10.54 -6.85
CA ILE A 310 15.74 9.34 -6.52
C ILE A 310 16.11 8.53 -7.77
N LYS A 311 17.38 8.11 -7.83
CA LYS A 311 17.89 7.20 -8.86
C LYS A 311 17.26 5.81 -8.70
N VAL A 312 16.51 5.38 -9.72
CA VAL A 312 15.78 4.09 -9.79
C VAL A 312 16.67 2.86 -9.53
N LYS A 313 17.99 2.94 -9.79
CA LYS A 313 18.94 1.82 -9.63
C LYS A 313 19.16 1.38 -8.18
N VAL A 314 19.29 2.32 -7.23
CA VAL A 314 19.56 2.01 -5.82
C VAL A 314 18.36 1.33 -5.17
N VAL A 315 17.18 1.89 -5.43
CA VAL A 315 15.90 1.37 -4.92
C VAL A 315 15.70 -0.07 -5.37
N ARG A 316 15.96 -0.36 -6.65
CA ARG A 316 15.90 -1.73 -7.20
C ARG A 316 16.80 -2.71 -6.43
N LEU A 317 18.04 -2.33 -6.11
CA LEU A 317 18.96 -3.22 -5.39
C LEU A 317 18.46 -3.54 -3.98
N ILE A 318 17.94 -2.54 -3.28
CA ILE A 318 17.33 -2.72 -1.95
C ILE A 318 16.15 -3.70 -2.02
N LEU A 319 15.27 -3.53 -3.02
CA LEU A 319 14.14 -4.45 -3.22
C LEU A 319 14.57 -5.88 -3.50
N ILE A 320 15.56 -6.07 -4.39
CA ILE A 320 16.08 -7.42 -4.70
C ILE A 320 16.59 -8.08 -3.42
N GLY A 321 17.32 -7.34 -2.58
CA GLY A 321 17.80 -7.87 -1.30
C GLY A 321 16.65 -8.27 -0.37
N ILE A 322 15.69 -7.38 -0.15
CA ILE A 322 14.52 -7.66 0.70
C ILE A 322 13.73 -8.88 0.18
N MET A 323 13.48 -8.94 -1.13
CA MET A 323 12.76 -10.06 -1.75
C MET A 323 13.54 -11.36 -1.63
N ALA A 324 14.85 -11.35 -1.86
CA ALA A 324 15.69 -12.55 -1.73
C ALA A 324 15.71 -13.06 -0.28
N PHE A 325 15.85 -12.16 0.69
CA PHE A 325 15.85 -12.52 2.11
C PHE A 325 14.50 -13.06 2.59
N THR A 326 13.40 -12.39 2.22
CA THR A 326 12.04 -12.84 2.59
C THR A 326 11.63 -14.11 1.85
N ALA A 327 12.04 -14.29 0.59
CA ALA A 327 11.83 -15.52 -0.16
C ALA A 327 12.52 -16.71 0.50
N PHE A 328 13.77 -16.56 0.94
CA PHE A 328 14.47 -17.58 1.73
C PHE A 328 13.69 -17.96 3.00
N GLY A 329 13.24 -16.97 3.78
CA GLY A 329 12.46 -17.21 4.99
C GLY A 329 11.11 -17.89 4.72
N LEU A 330 10.41 -17.50 3.66
CA LEU A 330 9.13 -18.09 3.25
C LEU A 330 9.26 -19.53 2.78
N ILE A 331 10.26 -19.83 1.93
CA ILE A 331 10.50 -21.17 1.40
C ILE A 331 10.88 -22.10 2.54
N THR A 332 11.84 -21.69 3.39
CA THR A 332 12.29 -22.52 4.51
C THR A 332 11.16 -22.80 5.50
N LYS A 333 10.37 -21.79 5.88
CA LYS A 333 9.23 -21.97 6.77
C LYS A 333 8.10 -22.79 6.13
N GLY A 334 7.82 -22.56 4.85
CA GLY A 334 6.83 -23.34 4.11
C GLY A 334 7.20 -24.82 4.03
N LEU A 335 8.45 -25.13 3.65
CA LEU A 335 8.97 -26.50 3.60
C LEU A 335 9.03 -27.16 4.99
N ASN A 336 9.29 -26.39 6.04
CA ASN A 336 9.25 -26.89 7.42
C ASN A 336 7.84 -27.30 7.84
N ILE A 337 6.83 -26.50 7.51
CA ILE A 337 5.42 -26.83 7.76
C ILE A 337 4.98 -28.06 6.96
N LEU A 338 5.50 -28.23 5.74
CA LEU A 338 5.26 -29.41 4.92
C LEU A 338 6.02 -30.67 5.40
N GLY A 339 6.85 -30.57 6.44
CA GLY A 339 7.64 -31.69 6.97
C GLY A 339 8.80 -32.12 6.08
N ILE A 340 9.17 -31.33 5.06
CA ILE A 340 10.26 -31.65 4.12
C ILE A 340 11.63 -31.33 4.74
N ILE A 341 11.71 -30.25 5.53
CA ILE A 341 12.95 -29.83 6.21
C ILE A 341 12.73 -29.57 7.70
N GLY A 342 13.80 -29.74 8.50
CA GLY A 342 13.82 -29.34 9.91
C GLY A 342 13.77 -27.82 10.10
N SER A 343 13.59 -27.37 11.35
CA SER A 343 13.60 -25.95 11.66
C SER A 343 14.97 -25.35 11.36
N VAL A 344 14.99 -24.28 10.57
CA VAL A 344 16.23 -23.58 10.23
C VAL A 344 16.72 -22.81 11.47
N PRO A 345 17.96 -23.05 11.94
CA PRO A 345 18.48 -22.34 13.10
C PRO A 345 18.55 -20.83 12.86
N ALA A 346 18.31 -20.03 13.91
CA ALA A 346 18.36 -18.57 13.84
C ALA A 346 19.70 -18.05 13.29
N ILE A 347 20.81 -18.74 13.58
CA ILE A 347 22.14 -18.36 13.10
C ILE A 347 22.24 -18.38 11.56
N VAL A 348 21.55 -19.31 10.90
CA VAL A 348 21.51 -19.40 9.43
C VAL A 348 20.68 -18.24 8.86
N GLN A 349 19.58 -17.88 9.51
CA GLN A 349 18.77 -16.72 9.12
C GLN A 349 19.57 -15.42 9.23
N VAL A 350 20.31 -15.24 10.34
CA VAL A 350 21.18 -14.09 10.54
C VAL A 350 22.31 -14.06 9.51
N ALA A 351 22.97 -15.19 9.26
CA ALA A 351 24.02 -15.28 8.25
C ALA A 351 23.51 -14.90 6.85
N MET A 352 22.33 -15.41 6.47
CA MET A 352 21.68 -15.06 5.20
C MET A 352 21.31 -13.58 5.13
N PHE A 353 20.74 -13.01 6.22
CA PHE A 353 20.45 -11.58 6.29
C PHE A 353 21.72 -10.74 6.08
N THR A 354 22.79 -11.05 6.81
CA THR A 354 24.07 -10.34 6.71
C THR A 354 24.67 -10.46 5.32
N ALA A 355 24.64 -11.64 4.70
CA ALA A 355 25.14 -11.85 3.35
C ALA A 355 24.37 -11.02 2.31
N VAL A 356 23.03 -11.05 2.36
CA VAL A 356 22.18 -10.25 1.47
C VAL A 356 22.41 -8.75 1.70
N PHE A 357 22.49 -8.32 2.96
CA PHE A 357 22.70 -6.93 3.31
C PHE A 357 24.06 -6.42 2.83
N ALA A 358 25.13 -7.19 3.06
CA ALA A 358 26.46 -6.88 2.56
C ALA A 358 26.48 -6.78 1.03
N PHE A 359 25.84 -7.73 0.34
CA PHE A 359 25.70 -7.70 -1.12
C PHE A 359 25.01 -6.42 -1.62
N VAL A 360 23.88 -6.04 -1.01
CA VAL A 360 23.16 -4.82 -1.38
C VAL A 360 24.03 -3.58 -1.15
N ILE A 361 24.70 -3.46 0.00
CA ILE A 361 25.58 -2.33 0.30
C ILE A 361 26.72 -2.25 -0.72
N THR A 362 27.42 -3.35 -0.96
CA THR A 362 28.54 -3.39 -1.91
C THR A 362 28.07 -3.03 -3.31
N ALA A 363 26.93 -3.57 -3.77
CA ALA A 363 26.36 -3.24 -5.08
C ALA A 363 25.98 -1.77 -5.21
N VAL A 364 25.44 -1.15 -4.15
CA VAL A 364 25.12 0.28 -4.12
C VAL A 364 26.38 1.14 -4.18
N ILE A 365 27.41 0.80 -3.39
CA ILE A 365 28.69 1.53 -3.37
C ILE A 365 29.40 1.43 -4.74
N LEU A 366 29.47 0.23 -5.33
CA LEU A 366 30.12 0.02 -6.64
C LEU A 366 29.42 0.78 -7.76
N ASN A 367 28.08 0.82 -7.75
CA ASN A 367 27.32 1.58 -8.73
C ASN A 367 27.54 3.09 -8.58
N ASN A 368 27.65 3.60 -7.36
CA ASN A 368 27.97 5.02 -7.13
C ASN A 368 29.41 5.36 -7.57
N LYS A 369 30.37 4.43 -7.44
CA LYS A 369 31.77 4.61 -7.89
C LYS A 369 31.93 4.59 -9.42
N LYS A 370 31.23 3.69 -10.14
CA LYS A 370 31.26 3.66 -11.62
C LYS A 370 30.75 4.97 -12.24
N GLU A 371 29.79 5.63 -11.60
CA GLU A 371 29.23 6.90 -12.09
C GLU A 371 30.13 8.11 -11.76
N THR A 372 30.95 8.06 -10.70
CA THR A 372 31.93 9.13 -10.40
C THR A 372 33.15 9.11 -11.33
N GLY A 373 33.48 7.96 -11.95
CA GLY A 373 34.50 7.85 -12.99
C GLY A 373 34.09 8.39 -14.37
N ALA A 374 32.78 8.41 -14.68
CA ALA A 374 32.23 8.93 -15.94
C ALA A 374 31.67 10.37 -15.83
N GLY A 375 31.57 10.91 -14.60
CA GLY A 375 30.83 12.14 -14.30
C GLY A 375 31.62 13.45 -14.33
N LYS A 376 32.87 13.49 -14.83
CA LYS A 376 33.63 14.75 -14.94
C LYS A 376 33.25 15.61 -16.16
N THR A 377 32.31 15.18 -17.02
CA THR A 377 31.92 15.93 -18.23
C THR A 377 30.41 16.17 -18.37
N ALA A 378 29.67 16.26 -17.27
CA ALA A 378 28.28 16.73 -17.31
C ALA A 378 27.84 17.28 -15.95
N LYS A 379 28.41 18.41 -15.54
CA LYS A 379 27.88 19.20 -14.42
C LYS A 379 28.00 20.68 -14.71
N LYS A 380 27.10 21.16 -15.57
CA LYS A 380 26.64 22.55 -15.58
C LYS A 380 25.37 22.63 -16.42
N ALA A 381 24.21 22.53 -15.77
CA ALA A 381 22.96 23.16 -16.18
C ALA A 381 21.87 22.85 -15.14
N ALA A 382 20.95 23.81 -14.98
CA ALA A 382 19.73 23.80 -14.18
C ALA A 382 19.88 24.13 -12.68
N GLU A 383 20.28 25.37 -12.41
CA GLU A 383 19.87 26.09 -11.21
C GLU A 383 18.94 27.24 -11.62
N GLU A 384 17.76 26.88 -12.12
CA GLU A 384 16.60 27.77 -12.22
C GLU A 384 15.38 26.91 -11.90
N THR A 385 14.53 27.36 -10.97
CA THR A 385 13.23 26.73 -10.72
C THR A 385 12.42 26.79 -12.01
N PRO A 386 12.15 25.66 -12.69
CA PRO A 386 11.42 25.69 -13.95
C PRO A 386 10.00 26.17 -13.67
N VAL A 387 9.53 27.12 -14.47
CA VAL A 387 8.10 27.43 -14.54
C VAL A 387 7.44 26.20 -15.15
N ILE A 388 6.88 25.34 -14.30
CA ILE A 388 6.14 24.14 -14.73
C ILE A 388 5.01 24.62 -15.63
N PRO A 389 4.99 24.27 -16.94
CA PRO A 389 3.83 24.52 -17.77
C PRO A 389 2.66 23.81 -17.10
N LYS A 390 1.66 24.57 -16.65
CA LYS A 390 0.48 24.00 -16.00
C LYS A 390 -0.28 23.18 -17.04
N LEU A 391 -0.03 21.88 -17.06
CA LEU A 391 -0.92 20.92 -17.69
C LEU A 391 -2.30 21.13 -17.06
N SER A 392 -3.32 21.42 -17.88
CA SER A 392 -4.66 21.70 -17.38
C SER A 392 -5.29 20.39 -16.88
N ILE A 393 -5.23 20.18 -15.57
CA ILE A 393 -5.86 19.03 -14.92
C ILE A 393 -7.38 19.25 -14.91
N PRO A 394 -8.19 18.31 -15.40
CA PRO A 394 -9.65 18.42 -15.34
C PRO A 394 -10.17 18.61 -13.92
N ALA A 395 -11.34 19.26 -13.79
CA ALA A 395 -11.94 19.54 -12.49
C ALA A 395 -12.29 18.26 -11.74
N SER A 396 -12.74 17.22 -12.45
CA SER A 396 -13.07 15.91 -11.86
C SER A 396 -11.84 15.22 -11.26
N GLN A 397 -10.70 15.27 -11.94
CA GLN A 397 -9.44 14.70 -11.45
C GLN A 397 -8.88 15.48 -10.28
N THR A 398 -9.05 16.81 -10.28
CA THR A 398 -8.65 17.67 -9.16
C THR A 398 -9.49 17.38 -7.92
N ALA A 399 -10.81 17.25 -8.06
CA ALA A 399 -11.71 16.88 -6.98
C ALA A 399 -11.36 15.49 -6.44
N TYR A 400 -11.19 14.51 -7.33
CA TYR A 400 -10.77 13.15 -7.00
C TYR A 400 -9.47 13.15 -6.17
N ALA A 401 -8.44 13.84 -6.66
CA ALA A 401 -7.13 13.93 -6.01
C ALA A 401 -7.18 14.67 -4.67
N ASN A 402 -8.04 15.67 -4.52
CA ASN A 402 -8.20 16.39 -3.25
C ASN A 402 -8.92 15.54 -2.21
N VAL A 403 -10.04 14.91 -2.58
CA VAL A 403 -10.82 14.07 -1.66
C VAL A 403 -9.98 12.88 -1.20
N ILE A 404 -9.34 12.15 -2.13
CA ILE A 404 -8.52 11.00 -1.77
C ILE A 404 -7.39 11.40 -0.80
N HIS A 405 -6.74 12.54 -1.05
CA HIS A 405 -5.62 12.99 -0.24
C HIS A 405 -6.04 13.39 1.17
N TRP A 406 -7.04 14.27 1.30
CA TRP A 406 -7.46 14.80 2.59
C TRP A 406 -8.19 13.76 3.44
N VAL A 407 -9.04 12.92 2.84
CA VAL A 407 -9.70 11.86 3.60
C VAL A 407 -8.68 10.82 4.08
N THR A 408 -7.73 10.41 3.23
CA THR A 408 -6.65 9.49 3.65
C THR A 408 -5.82 10.07 4.79
N LEU A 409 -5.49 11.37 4.72
CA LEU A 409 -4.74 12.05 5.76
C LEU A 409 -5.53 12.11 7.08
N SER A 410 -6.82 12.45 7.04
CA SER A 410 -7.69 12.47 8.22
C SER A 410 -7.82 11.09 8.86
N VAL A 411 -7.99 10.03 8.06
CA VAL A 411 -8.03 8.65 8.56
C VAL A 411 -6.70 8.26 9.21
N SER A 412 -5.56 8.69 8.65
CA SER A 412 -4.25 8.47 9.27
C SER A 412 -4.11 9.17 10.61
N ILE A 413 -4.63 10.38 10.76
CA ILE A 413 -4.59 11.12 12.02
C ILE A 413 -5.44 10.39 13.06
N ALA A 414 -6.66 9.99 12.70
CA ALA A 414 -7.50 9.17 13.58
C ALA A 414 -6.77 7.87 13.99
N ALA A 415 -6.11 7.19 13.05
CA ALA A 415 -5.36 5.98 13.33
C ALA A 415 -4.17 6.16 14.30
N LEU A 416 -3.62 7.37 14.42
CA LEU A 416 -2.58 7.70 15.40
C LEU A 416 -3.16 7.86 16.82
N PHE A 417 -4.33 8.50 16.95
CA PHE A 417 -4.92 8.82 18.26
C PHE A 417 -5.80 7.71 18.83
N VAL A 418 -6.48 6.93 17.99
CA VAL A 418 -7.38 5.87 18.45
C VAL A 418 -6.74 4.83 19.38
N PRO A 419 -5.49 4.39 19.17
CA PRO A 419 -4.80 3.49 20.10
C PRO A 419 -4.75 4.01 21.55
N ILE A 420 -4.68 5.33 21.76
CA ILE A 420 -4.71 5.93 23.10
C ILE A 420 -6.04 5.59 23.79
N PHE A 421 -7.17 5.82 23.12
CA PHE A 421 -8.48 5.54 23.69
C PHE A 421 -8.70 4.05 23.95
N VAL A 422 -8.19 3.18 23.07
CA VAL A 422 -8.24 1.72 23.24
C VAL A 422 -7.48 1.29 24.50
N LEU A 423 -6.33 1.89 24.76
CA LEU A 423 -5.45 1.52 25.89
C LEU A 423 -5.82 2.21 27.21
N VAL A 424 -6.48 3.37 27.19
CA VAL A 424 -6.88 4.11 28.41
C VAL A 424 -7.84 3.30 29.28
N ASN A 425 -8.75 2.55 28.66
CA ASN A 425 -9.67 1.67 29.39
C ASN A 425 -9.76 0.30 28.70
N PRO A 426 -8.82 -0.62 28.98
CA PRO A 426 -8.75 -1.93 28.34
C PRO A 426 -10.04 -2.75 28.48
N ALA A 427 -10.78 -2.58 29.58
CA ALA A 427 -12.03 -3.29 29.85
C ALA A 427 -13.22 -2.80 29.01
N ASN A 428 -13.17 -1.58 28.47
CA ASN A 428 -14.23 -1.01 27.62
C ASN A 428 -13.97 -1.22 26.11
N ASN A 429 -13.51 -2.43 25.76
CA ASN A 429 -13.27 -2.85 24.38
C ASN A 429 -13.95 -4.19 24.10
N VAL A 430 -14.35 -4.45 22.86
CA VAL A 430 -14.80 -5.77 22.42
C VAL A 430 -13.68 -6.79 22.52
N LEU A 431 -12.47 -6.42 22.07
CA LEU A 431 -11.24 -7.19 22.27
C LEU A 431 -10.34 -6.52 23.30
N ASN A 432 -9.96 -7.25 24.34
CA ASN A 432 -9.08 -6.72 25.37
C ASN A 432 -7.66 -6.49 24.81
N PRO A 433 -7.17 -5.24 24.71
CA PRO A 433 -5.90 -4.91 24.06
C PRO A 433 -4.69 -5.59 24.69
N ASN A 434 -4.77 -5.90 26.00
CA ASN A 434 -3.67 -6.51 26.74
C ASN A 434 -3.48 -7.99 26.38
N ARG A 435 -4.48 -8.65 25.78
CA ARG A 435 -4.39 -10.07 25.38
C ARG A 435 -4.24 -10.28 23.87
N ILE A 436 -4.60 -9.28 23.06
CA ILE A 436 -4.59 -9.37 21.59
C ILE A 436 -3.21 -9.71 21.03
N PHE A 437 -2.17 -8.94 21.39
CA PHE A 437 -0.85 -9.13 20.81
C PHE A 437 -0.24 -10.50 21.15
N GLY A 438 -0.47 -11.00 22.37
CA GLY A 438 -0.06 -12.35 22.75
C GLY A 438 -0.69 -13.41 21.85
N ALA A 439 -2.01 -13.33 21.62
CA ALA A 439 -2.71 -14.26 20.72
C ALA A 439 -2.20 -14.15 19.27
N ILE A 440 -2.02 -12.93 18.76
CA ILE A 440 -1.51 -12.65 17.40
C ILE A 440 -0.12 -13.26 17.21
N PHE A 441 0.82 -12.98 18.11
CA PHE A 441 2.19 -13.47 17.99
C PHE A 441 2.32 -14.96 18.33
N ASN A 442 1.36 -15.57 19.02
CA ASN A 442 1.30 -17.03 19.15
C ASN A 442 0.69 -17.72 17.93
N GLY A 443 0.29 -16.96 16.91
CA GLY A 443 -0.26 -17.51 15.66
C GLY A 443 -1.70 -17.96 15.74
N ALA A 444 -2.46 -17.45 16.72
CA ALA A 444 -3.89 -17.73 16.84
C ALA A 444 -4.64 -17.36 15.54
N SER A 445 -5.60 -18.19 15.14
CA SER A 445 -6.46 -17.88 14.00
C SER A 445 -7.36 -16.68 14.32
N PRO A 446 -7.92 -15.99 13.31
CA PRO A 446 -8.90 -14.93 13.53
C PRO A 446 -10.03 -15.37 14.47
N GLU A 447 -10.58 -16.57 14.28
CA GLU A 447 -11.64 -17.12 15.12
C GLU A 447 -11.19 -17.28 16.57
N ALA A 448 -9.99 -17.81 16.80
CA ALA A 448 -9.43 -17.96 18.14
C ALA A 448 -9.15 -16.61 18.83
N ILE A 449 -8.75 -15.59 18.08
CA ILE A 449 -8.55 -14.23 18.60
C ILE A 449 -9.91 -13.65 19.02
N TRP A 450 -10.93 -13.74 18.15
CA TRP A 450 -12.27 -13.25 18.45
C TRP A 450 -13.01 -14.07 19.51
N ALA A 451 -12.63 -15.33 19.76
CA ALA A 451 -13.16 -16.12 20.87
C ALA A 451 -12.82 -15.52 22.25
N THR A 452 -11.78 -14.69 22.34
CA THR A 452 -11.42 -13.95 23.56
C THR A 452 -12.23 -12.66 23.76
N SER A 453 -13.07 -12.30 22.79
CA SER A 453 -13.92 -11.11 22.86
C SER A 453 -15.10 -11.29 23.82
N ILE A 454 -15.74 -10.17 24.19
CA ILE A 454 -16.96 -10.19 25.02
C ILE A 454 -18.07 -11.04 24.38
N SER A 455 -18.17 -11.06 23.05
CA SER A 455 -19.19 -11.83 22.32
C SER A 455 -18.83 -13.31 22.13
N GLY A 456 -17.59 -13.73 22.44
CA GLY A 456 -17.10 -15.09 22.21
C GLY A 456 -16.95 -15.50 20.74
N ALA A 457 -17.25 -14.60 19.80
CA ALA A 457 -17.12 -14.77 18.37
C ALA A 457 -16.98 -13.42 17.66
N PHE A 458 -16.59 -13.43 16.39
CA PHE A 458 -16.50 -12.21 15.57
C PHE A 458 -17.91 -11.61 15.39
N PRO A 459 -18.16 -10.37 15.84
CA PRO A 459 -19.50 -9.76 15.82
C PRO A 459 -19.93 -9.24 14.43
N GLY A 460 -19.14 -9.51 13.38
CA GLY A 460 -19.41 -9.11 12.01
C GLY A 460 -18.75 -7.78 11.61
N THR A 461 -18.68 -7.52 10.31
CA THR A 461 -17.95 -6.40 9.69
C THR A 461 -18.31 -5.01 10.24
N HIS A 462 -19.58 -4.79 10.58
CA HIS A 462 -20.12 -3.49 11.00
C HIS A 462 -20.42 -3.38 12.50
N PHE A 463 -19.85 -4.24 13.35
CA PHE A 463 -20.13 -4.26 14.79
C PHE A 463 -19.89 -2.91 15.50
N TYR A 464 -19.02 -2.07 14.94
CA TYR A 464 -18.70 -0.75 15.46
C TYR A 464 -19.91 0.19 15.48
N LEU A 465 -20.91 -0.03 14.60
CA LEU A 465 -22.15 0.75 14.57
C LEU A 465 -23.04 0.48 15.80
N SER A 466 -23.08 -0.77 16.27
CA SER A 466 -23.86 -1.16 17.45
C SER A 466 -23.11 -0.98 18.77
N ASN A 467 -21.79 -0.79 18.72
CA ASN A 467 -20.92 -0.65 19.90
C ASN A 467 -20.16 0.68 19.94
N ILE A 468 -20.75 1.79 19.50
CA ILE A 468 -20.05 3.09 19.36
C ILE A 468 -19.45 3.64 20.67
N THR A 469 -19.92 3.15 21.82
CA THR A 469 -19.40 3.51 23.16
C THR A 469 -18.08 2.81 23.52
N LYS A 470 -17.69 1.75 22.79
CA LYS A 470 -16.44 1.03 23.00
C LYS A 470 -15.31 1.64 22.18
N ALA A 471 -14.11 1.72 22.75
CA ALA A 471 -13.00 2.43 22.10
C ALA A 471 -12.47 1.71 20.84
N ASP A 472 -12.45 0.38 20.83
CA ASP A 472 -12.05 -0.43 19.67
C ASP A 472 -13.07 -0.40 18.50
N SER A 473 -14.32 -0.03 18.75
CA SER A 473 -15.27 0.29 17.67
C SER A 473 -14.80 1.49 16.85
N TRP A 474 -14.21 2.51 17.48
CA TRP A 474 -13.62 3.65 16.75
C TRP A 474 -12.40 3.23 15.93
N ALA A 475 -11.65 2.24 16.40
CA ALA A 475 -10.54 1.66 15.66
C ALA A 475 -11.03 0.98 14.40
N MET A 476 -12.07 0.14 14.51
CA MET A 476 -12.66 -0.54 13.36
C MET A 476 -13.36 0.45 12.40
N MET A 477 -14.03 1.47 12.93
CA MET A 477 -14.64 2.54 12.12
C MET A 477 -13.58 3.30 11.31
N THR A 478 -12.43 3.61 11.91
CA THR A 478 -11.31 4.27 11.23
C THR A 478 -10.80 3.43 10.06
N VAL A 479 -10.65 2.12 10.26
CA VAL A 479 -10.28 1.18 9.19
C VAL A 479 -11.33 1.14 8.08
N ASN A 480 -12.62 1.05 8.42
CA ASN A 480 -13.72 0.99 7.45
C ASN A 480 -13.82 2.26 6.61
N ILE A 481 -13.78 3.45 7.22
CA ILE A 481 -13.75 4.73 6.50
C ILE A 481 -12.54 4.79 5.57
N GLY A 482 -11.39 4.31 6.08
CA GLY A 482 -10.18 4.11 5.31
C GLY A 482 -10.32 3.26 4.06
N CYS A 483 -10.97 2.10 4.20
CA CYS A 483 -11.26 1.20 3.08
C CYS A 483 -12.28 1.81 2.09
N ALA A 484 -13.14 2.71 2.55
CA ALA A 484 -14.14 3.40 1.73
C ALA A 484 -13.62 4.68 1.03
N VAL A 485 -12.37 5.09 1.25
CA VAL A 485 -11.79 6.32 0.67
C VAL A 485 -11.92 6.33 -0.87
N GLY A 486 -11.72 5.18 -1.52
CA GLY A 486 -11.89 5.06 -2.98
C GLY A 486 -13.29 5.49 -3.43
N LEU A 487 -14.33 5.03 -2.74
CA LEU A 487 -15.73 5.40 -3.03
C LEU A 487 -15.97 6.89 -2.80
N LEU A 488 -15.51 7.41 -1.66
CA LEU A 488 -15.65 8.83 -1.31
C LEU A 488 -14.98 9.75 -2.34
N ALA A 489 -13.87 9.34 -2.94
CA ALA A 489 -13.20 10.10 -3.99
C ALA A 489 -13.87 9.95 -5.37
N VAL A 490 -14.33 8.76 -5.74
CA VAL A 490 -14.94 8.48 -7.05
C VAL A 490 -16.28 9.19 -7.21
N LEU A 491 -17.12 9.25 -6.17
CA LEU A 491 -18.48 9.81 -6.29
C LEU A 491 -18.49 11.30 -6.74
N PRO A 492 -17.76 12.23 -6.09
CA PRO A 492 -17.67 13.61 -6.57
C PRO A 492 -17.08 13.72 -7.97
N ALA A 493 -16.10 12.89 -8.31
CA ALA A 493 -15.48 12.88 -9.63
C ALA A 493 -16.48 12.51 -10.73
N VAL A 494 -17.32 11.49 -10.49
CA VAL A 494 -18.40 11.07 -11.38
C VAL A 494 -19.42 12.18 -11.58
N LEU A 495 -19.86 12.83 -10.49
CA LEU A 495 -20.84 13.92 -10.58
C LEU A 495 -20.30 15.09 -11.43
N ILE A 496 -19.04 15.49 -11.23
CA ILE A 496 -18.41 16.55 -12.04
C ILE A 496 -18.26 16.11 -13.50
N GLN A 497 -17.94 14.84 -13.75
CA GLN A 497 -17.83 14.30 -15.12
C GLN A 497 -19.16 14.31 -15.87
N LEU A 498 -20.28 14.03 -15.18
CA LEU A 498 -21.62 14.06 -15.75
C LEU A 498 -22.12 15.50 -15.96
N LEU A 499 -22.00 16.34 -14.95
CA LEU A 499 -22.62 17.67 -14.92
C LEU A 499 -21.80 18.74 -15.65
N LYS A 500 -20.47 18.73 -15.48
CA LYS A 500 -19.59 19.80 -15.96
C LYS A 500 -18.78 19.40 -17.19
N GLU A 501 -18.18 18.22 -17.19
CA GLU A 501 -17.26 17.80 -18.27
C GLU A 501 -17.96 17.03 -19.40
N LYS A 502 -19.21 16.59 -19.19
CA LYS A 502 -20.03 15.79 -20.12
C LYS A 502 -19.31 14.55 -20.67
N ASN A 503 -18.35 14.00 -19.92
CA ASN A 503 -17.55 12.84 -20.32
C ASN A 503 -18.22 11.54 -19.83
N LYS A 504 -19.16 11.04 -20.62
CA LYS A 504 -19.99 9.87 -20.28
C LYS A 504 -19.16 8.60 -20.01
N LEU A 505 -18.07 8.39 -20.74
CA LEU A 505 -17.24 7.19 -20.60
C LEU A 505 -16.51 7.17 -19.25
N ASN A 506 -15.87 8.27 -18.87
CA ASN A 506 -15.19 8.35 -17.57
C ASN A 506 -16.18 8.24 -16.41
N ALA A 507 -17.35 8.87 -16.55
CA ALA A 507 -18.41 8.76 -15.55
C ALA A 507 -18.89 7.30 -15.41
N ALA A 508 -19.10 6.58 -16.52
CA ALA A 508 -19.51 5.18 -16.50
C ALA A 508 -18.47 4.28 -15.81
N LEU A 509 -17.17 4.48 -16.09
CA LEU A 509 -16.09 3.77 -15.40
C LEU A 509 -16.09 4.04 -13.89
N GLY A 510 -16.30 5.31 -13.50
CA GLY A 510 -16.40 5.69 -12.09
C GLY A 510 -17.63 5.09 -11.40
N VAL A 511 -18.80 5.08 -12.05
CA VAL A 511 -20.01 4.42 -11.51
C VAL A 511 -19.78 2.92 -11.32
N ALA A 512 -19.18 2.24 -12.29
CA ALA A 512 -18.85 0.83 -12.17
C ALA A 512 -17.89 0.57 -10.99
N MET A 513 -16.89 1.43 -10.81
CA MET A 513 -15.93 1.32 -9.71
C MET A 513 -16.61 1.55 -8.35
N ALA A 514 -17.45 2.58 -8.25
CA ALA A 514 -18.24 2.86 -7.05
C ALA A 514 -19.17 1.70 -6.70
N GLY A 515 -19.88 1.15 -7.69
CA GLY A 515 -20.72 -0.02 -7.52
C GLY A 515 -19.94 -1.24 -7.01
N LEU A 516 -18.76 -1.50 -7.57
CA LEU A 516 -17.90 -2.60 -7.13
C LEU A 516 -17.44 -2.43 -5.67
N ILE A 517 -17.05 -1.21 -5.27
CA ILE A 517 -16.68 -0.92 -3.88
C ILE A 517 -17.89 -1.11 -2.96
N ILE A 518 -19.06 -0.58 -3.31
CA ILE A 518 -20.29 -0.71 -2.51
C ILE A 518 -20.66 -2.19 -2.33
N CYS A 519 -20.68 -2.97 -3.41
CA CYS A 519 -21.03 -4.38 -3.33
C CYS A 519 -20.07 -5.17 -2.42
N ALA A 520 -18.77 -4.87 -2.50
CA ALA A 520 -17.77 -5.48 -1.62
C ALA A 520 -17.95 -5.01 -0.15
N MET A 521 -18.27 -3.74 0.09
CA MET A 521 -18.56 -3.20 1.43
C MET A 521 -19.76 -3.86 2.08
N THR A 522 -20.78 -4.22 1.30
CA THR A 522 -22.03 -4.80 1.79
C THR A 522 -21.99 -6.33 1.91
N GLY A 523 -20.89 -6.98 1.52
CA GLY A 523 -20.79 -8.44 1.46
C GLY A 523 -21.70 -9.09 0.42
N LEU A 524 -22.02 -8.37 -0.65
CA LEU A 524 -22.82 -8.90 -1.77
C LEU A 524 -21.99 -9.69 -2.79
N LEU A 525 -20.65 -9.69 -2.63
CA LEU A 525 -19.66 -10.34 -3.49
C LEU A 525 -18.77 -11.23 -2.65
#